data_AF-A0A9P8Q6U4-F1
#
_entry.id   AF-A0A9P8Q6U4-F1
#
_cell.length_a   1.000
_cell.length_b   1.000
_cell.length_c   1.000
_cell.angle_alpha   90.00
_cell.angle_beta   90.00
_cell.angle_gamma   90.00
#
_symmetry.space_group_name_H-M   'P 1'
#
loop_
_entity.id
_entity.type
_entity.pdbx_description
1 polymer ?
#
loop_
_entity_poly.entity_id
_entity_poly.type
_entity_poly.pdbx_seq_one_letter_code
_entity_poly.pdbx_strand_id
1 'polypeptide(L)'
;PVKWISIITSGTSTLNMVFLFITWVVFLGGNNRVEQGLPKFNSNSDAWKIVNMTEWPDGFAVLMSFMAAIWIMSGFDAPFHLAEESANAEVVTPNAIVLTAVLGGI
;
A
#
# COMPACT_ATOMS: atom_id res chain seq x y z
N PRO A 1 -24.18 2.96 18.97
CA PRO A 1 -22.74 2.67 19.12
C PRO A 1 -22.03 2.41 17.78
N VAL A 2 -22.46 1.40 17.02
CA VAL A 2 -21.87 0.99 15.72
C VAL A 2 -21.89 2.08 14.63
N LYS A 3 -22.95 2.91 14.58
CA LYS A 3 -23.08 3.99 13.59
C LYS A 3 -21.96 5.04 13.69
N TRP A 4 -21.56 5.40 14.91
CA TRP A 4 -20.49 6.38 15.14
C TRP A 4 -19.12 5.83 14.75
N ILE A 5 -18.85 4.58 15.11
CA ILE A 5 -17.62 3.88 14.73
C ILE A 5 -17.52 3.79 13.21
N SER A 6 -18.61 3.40 12.54
CA SER A 6 -18.65 3.32 11.07
C SER A 6 -18.38 4.67 10.39
N ILE A 7 -18.94 5.77 10.89
CA ILE A 7 -18.71 7.12 10.32
C ILE A 7 -17.25 7.54 10.51
N ILE A 8 -16.66 7.30 11.69
CA ILE A 8 -15.26 7.63 11.95
C ILE A 8 -14.34 6.80 11.05
N THR A 9 -14.53 5.48 11.00
CA THR A 9 -13.72 4.59 10.14
C THR A 9 -13.84 4.98 8.67
N SER A 10 -15.05 5.21 8.17
CA SER A 10 -15.27 5.65 6.78
C SER A 10 -14.64 7.00 6.49
N GLY A 11 -14.71 7.94 7.45
CA GLY A 11 -14.08 9.26 7.34
C GLY A 11 -12.56 9.16 7.27
N THR A 12 -11.94 8.37 8.17
CA THR A 12 -10.49 8.17 8.21
C THR A 12 -9.99 7.45 6.95
N SER A 13 -10.68 6.41 6.48
CA SER A 13 -10.32 5.74 5.22
C SER A 13 -10.42 6.68 4.02
N THR A 14 -11.44 7.53 3.97
CA THR A 14 -11.60 8.53 2.89
C THR A 14 -10.48 9.57 2.91
N LEU A 15 -10.13 10.08 4.10
CA LEU A 15 -8.99 11.00 4.26
C LEU A 15 -7.69 10.35 3.81
N ASN A 16 -7.44 9.10 4.20
CA ASN A 16 -6.24 8.36 3.79
C ASN A 16 -6.16 8.22 2.26
N MET A 17 -7.28 7.89 1.59
CA MET A 17 -7.33 7.83 0.12
C MET A 17 -6.98 9.16 -0.54
N VAL A 18 -7.47 10.28 0.00
CA VAL A 18 -7.16 11.62 -0.53
C VAL A 18 -5.68 11.93 -0.37
N PHE A 19 -5.07 11.63 0.79
CA PHE A 19 -3.64 11.86 1.00
C PHE A 19 -2.75 10.99 0.11
N LEU A 20 -3.12 9.73 -0.12
CA LEU A 20 -2.40 8.85 -1.05
C LEU A 20 -2.46 9.41 -2.47
N PHE A 21 -3.64 9.87 -2.92
CA PHE A 21 -3.78 10.48 -4.24
C PHE A 21 -2.94 11.76 -4.38
N ILE A 22 -2.94 12.64 -3.37
CA ILE A 22 -2.11 13.86 -3.36
C ILE A 22 -0.64 13.49 -3.43
N THR A 23 -0.19 12.53 -2.61
CA THR A 23 1.20 12.06 -2.59
C THR A 23 1.62 11.54 -3.97
N TRP A 24 0.78 10.72 -4.62
CA TRP A 24 1.03 10.22 -5.97
C TRP A 24 1.18 11.35 -7.00
N VAL A 25 0.31 12.37 -6.96
CA VAL A 25 0.41 13.55 -7.84
C VAL A 25 1.69 14.35 -7.58
N VAL A 26 2.05 14.55 -6.31
CA VAL A 26 3.28 15.28 -5.93
C VAL A 26 4.53 14.53 -6.37
N PHE A 27 4.58 13.21 -6.24
CA PHE A 27 5.71 12.40 -6.72
C PHE A 27 5.91 12.51 -8.23
N LEU A 28 4.83 12.51 -9.01
CA LEU A 28 4.90 12.61 -10.47
C LEU A 28 5.18 14.05 -10.95
N GLY A 29 4.59 15.05 -10.28
CA GLY A 29 4.71 16.47 -10.66
C GLY A 29 5.95 17.17 -10.11
N GLY A 30 6.48 16.73 -8.96
CA GLY A 30 7.60 17.35 -8.26
C GLY A 30 8.99 17.01 -8.79
N ASN A 31 9.10 16.40 -9.98
CA ASN A 31 10.38 15.98 -10.52
C ASN A 31 11.20 17.16 -11.07
N ASN A 32 12.13 17.69 -10.26
CA ASN A 32 13.05 18.77 -10.63
C ASN A 32 14.42 18.27 -11.15
N ARG A 33 14.56 16.98 -11.47
CA ARG A 33 15.85 16.39 -11.89
C ARG A 33 16.42 17.01 -13.17
N VAL A 34 15.55 17.35 -14.12
CA VAL A 34 15.95 17.96 -15.39
C VAL A 34 16.55 19.36 -15.16
N GLU A 35 16.03 20.11 -14.18
CA GLU A 35 16.55 21.43 -13.81
C GLU A 35 17.92 21.35 -13.12
N GLN A 36 18.21 20.22 -12.47
CA GLN A 36 19.50 19.93 -11.84
C GLN A 36 20.56 19.38 -12.81
N GLY A 37 20.25 19.30 -14.11
CA GLY A 37 21.14 18.71 -15.13
C GLY A 37 21.22 17.18 -15.10
N LEU A 38 20.31 16.52 -14.37
CA LEU A 38 20.24 15.06 -14.27
C LEU A 38 19.23 14.48 -15.28
N PRO A 39 19.45 13.23 -15.75
CA PRO A 39 18.47 12.55 -16.58
C PRO A 39 17.15 12.32 -15.82
N LYS A 40 16.04 12.42 -16.57
CA LYS A 40 14.67 12.29 -16.05
C LYS A 40 14.43 10.99 -15.29
N PHE A 41 15.09 9.90 -15.70
CA PHE A 41 15.04 8.59 -15.08
C PHE A 41 16.45 8.10 -14.69
N ASN A 42 16.52 7.22 -13.69
CA ASN A 42 17.78 6.58 -13.29
C ASN A 42 18.25 5.56 -14.33
N SER A 43 19.55 5.23 -14.30
CA SER A 43 20.12 4.17 -15.13
C SER A 43 19.55 2.80 -14.73
N ASN A 44 19.52 1.84 -15.66
CA ASN A 44 19.02 0.48 -15.37
C ASN A 44 19.83 -0.20 -14.25
N SER A 45 21.16 -0.01 -14.24
CA SER A 45 22.02 -0.54 -13.19
C SER A 45 21.71 0.07 -11.82
N ASP A 46 21.35 1.35 -11.75
CA ASP A 46 20.98 1.99 -10.49
C ASP A 46 19.57 1.62 -10.03
N ALA A 47 18.65 1.32 -10.95
CA ALA A 47 17.29 0.94 -10.63
C ALA A 47 17.20 -0.47 -10.02
N TRP A 48 18.04 -1.40 -10.49
CA TRP A 48 18.01 -2.81 -10.09
C TRP A 48 19.13 -3.21 -9.12
N LYS A 49 19.96 -2.27 -8.66
CA LYS A 49 20.98 -2.59 -7.66
C LYS A 49 20.34 -2.94 -6.32
N ILE A 50 20.90 -3.95 -5.67
CA ILE A 50 20.56 -4.27 -4.28
C ILE A 50 21.27 -3.26 -3.38
N VAL A 51 20.51 -2.49 -2.63
CA VAL A 51 21.02 -1.63 -1.55
C VAL A 51 20.65 -2.28 -0.24
N ASN A 52 21.60 -2.98 0.35
CA ASN A 52 21.38 -3.67 1.62
C ASN A 52 21.50 -2.67 2.77
N MET A 53 20.38 -2.44 3.46
CA MET A 53 20.29 -1.56 4.63
C MET A 53 20.22 -2.35 5.94
N THR A 54 20.63 -3.62 5.91
CA THR A 54 20.52 -4.55 7.03
C THR A 54 21.89 -5.13 7.39
N GLU A 55 22.01 -5.75 8.56
CA GLU A 55 23.24 -6.43 9.00
C GLU A 55 23.43 -7.83 8.38
N TRP A 56 22.44 -8.31 7.62
CA TRP A 56 22.41 -9.66 7.05
C TRP A 56 22.94 -9.69 5.62
N PRO A 57 23.38 -10.86 5.11
CA PRO A 57 23.80 -10.99 3.71
C PRO A 57 22.68 -10.62 2.72
N ASP A 58 23.06 -10.18 1.52
CA ASP A 58 22.14 -9.66 0.50
C ASP A 58 20.96 -10.58 0.19
N GLY A 59 21.18 -11.90 0.15
CA GLY A 59 20.10 -12.88 -0.07
C GLY A 59 19.02 -12.82 1.01
N PHE A 60 19.38 -12.59 2.27
CA PHE A 60 18.42 -12.45 3.36
C PHE A 60 17.77 -11.06 3.36
N ALA A 61 18.51 -10.02 2.98
CA ALA A 61 17.96 -8.69 2.78
C ALA A 61 16.86 -8.66 1.71
N VAL A 62 17.04 -9.41 0.62
CA VAL A 62 16.00 -9.61 -0.42
C VAL A 62 14.77 -10.31 0.18
N LEU A 63 14.93 -11.36 0.98
CA LEU A 63 13.79 -12.02 1.64
C LEU A 63 13.04 -11.07 2.59
N MET A 64 13.78 -10.26 3.36
CA MET A 64 13.19 -9.25 4.23
C MET A 64 12.47 -8.14 3.47
N SER A 65 12.86 -7.82 2.23
CA SER A 65 12.13 -6.84 1.40
C SER A 65 10.66 -7.23 1.14
N PHE A 66 10.33 -8.53 1.18
CA PHE A 66 8.95 -9.01 1.03
C PHE A 66 8.11 -8.92 2.31
N MET A 67 8.71 -8.58 3.45
CA MET A 67 8.01 -8.49 4.73
C MET A 67 6.87 -7.47 4.68
N ALA A 68 7.09 -6.33 4.01
CA ALA A 68 6.06 -5.32 3.81
C ALA A 68 4.86 -5.87 3.02
N ALA A 69 5.12 -6.60 1.92
CA ALA A 69 4.07 -7.22 1.12
C ALA A 69 3.28 -8.27 1.91
N ILE A 70 3.95 -9.09 2.73
CA ILE A 70 3.30 -10.09 3.60
C ILE A 70 2.42 -9.40 4.65
N TRP A 71 2.91 -8.33 5.27
CA TRP A 71 2.16 -7.56 6.25
C TRP A 71 0.85 -7.01 5.64
N ILE A 72 0.90 -6.49 4.43
CA ILE A 72 -0.28 -5.97 3.72
C ILE A 72 -1.30 -7.09 3.45
N MET A 73 -0.85 -8.28 3.02
CA MET A 73 -1.74 -9.40 2.74
C MET A 73 -2.42 -9.98 3.99
N SER A 74 -1.86 -9.75 5.19
CA SER A 74 -2.51 -10.18 6.43
C SER A 74 -3.88 -9.52 6.68
N GLY A 75 -4.17 -8.39 6.01
CA GLY A 75 -5.45 -7.68 6.15
C GLY A 75 -6.67 -8.39 5.54
N PHE A 76 -6.48 -9.45 4.74
CA PHE A 76 -7.61 -10.19 4.14
C PHE A 76 -8.34 -11.10 5.13
N ASP A 77 -7.75 -11.39 6.28
CA ASP A 77 -8.31 -12.34 7.25
C ASP A 77 -9.61 -11.82 7.90
N ALA A 78 -9.69 -10.52 8.14
CA ALA A 78 -10.85 -9.88 8.75
C ALA A 78 -12.16 -10.03 7.94
N PRO A 79 -12.20 -9.75 6.62
CA PRO A 79 -13.42 -9.94 5.83
C PRO A 79 -13.84 -11.42 5.68
N PHE A 80 -12.94 -12.40 5.84
CA PHE A 80 -13.31 -13.81 5.88
C PHE A 80 -14.09 -14.15 7.16
N HIS A 81 -13.62 -13.69 8.31
CA HIS A 81 -14.28 -13.94 9.60
C HIS A 81 -15.59 -13.16 9.75
N LEU A 82 -15.68 -11.96 9.15
CA LEU A 82 -16.87 -11.11 9.18
C LEU A 82 -17.90 -11.45 8.09
N ALA A 83 -17.61 -12.43 7.22
CA ALA A 83 -18.53 -12.81 6.15
C ALA A 83 -19.85 -13.37 6.70
N GLU A 84 -19.82 -14.12 7.81
CA GLU A 84 -21.03 -14.72 8.41
C GLU A 84 -21.99 -13.68 9.00
N GLU A 85 -21.46 -12.53 9.44
CA GLU A 85 -22.23 -11.44 10.04
C GLU A 85 -22.66 -10.37 9.01
N SER A 86 -22.25 -10.54 7.74
CA SER A 86 -22.56 -9.59 6.67
C SER A 86 -23.89 -9.94 6.00
N ALA A 87 -24.81 -8.97 5.97
CA ALA A 87 -26.12 -9.13 5.34
C ALA A 87 -26.06 -9.42 3.81
N ASN A 88 -24.91 -9.18 3.17
CA ASN A 88 -24.67 -9.51 1.77
C ASN A 88 -23.20 -9.93 1.53
N ALA A 89 -22.81 -11.04 2.15
CA ALA A 89 -21.43 -11.54 2.13
C ALA A 89 -20.89 -11.82 0.72
N GLU A 90 -21.73 -12.30 -0.20
CA GLU A 90 -21.33 -12.64 -1.58
C GLU A 90 -20.83 -11.44 -2.40
N VAL A 91 -21.23 -10.22 -2.03
CA VAL A 91 -20.76 -8.98 -2.67
C VAL A 91 -19.78 -8.22 -1.78
N VAL A 92 -20.06 -8.12 -0.48
CA VAL A 92 -19.30 -7.26 0.44
C VAL A 92 -17.93 -7.86 0.78
N THR A 93 -17.85 -9.17 1.01
CA THR A 93 -16.59 -9.85 1.34
C THR A 93 -15.57 -9.79 0.20
N PRO A 94 -15.88 -10.15 -1.06
CA PRO A 94 -14.90 -10.06 -2.14
C PRO A 94 -14.48 -8.61 -2.44
N ASN A 95 -15.40 -7.64 -2.35
CA ASN A 95 -15.06 -6.23 -2.52
C ASN A 95 -14.13 -5.72 -1.41
N ALA A 96 -14.36 -6.13 -0.15
CA ALA A 96 -13.48 -5.78 0.95
C ALA A 96 -12.06 -6.37 0.78
N ILE A 97 -11.94 -7.60 0.30
CA ILE A 97 -10.64 -8.24 0.01
C ILE A 97 -9.89 -7.47 -1.08
N VAL A 98 -10.55 -7.16 -2.20
CA VAL A 98 -9.92 -6.39 -3.30
C VAL A 98 -9.54 -4.99 -2.85
N LEU A 99 -10.41 -4.33 -2.07
CA LEU A 99 -10.14 -2.99 -1.54
C LEU A 99 -8.92 -3.00 -0.62
N THR A 100 -8.80 -3.98 0.29
CA THR A 100 -7.63 -4.15 1.15
C THR A 100 -6.36 -4.42 0.33
N ALA A 101 -6.46 -5.16 -0.78
CA ALA A 101 -5.30 -5.51 -1.59
C ALA A 101 -4.75 -4.30 -2.36
N VAL A 102 -5.67 -3.50 -2.93
CA VAL A 102 -5.33 -2.32 -3.72
C VAL A 102 -4.89 -1.17 -2.83
N LEU A 103 -5.58 -0.93 -1.72
CA LEU A 103 -5.25 0.19 -0.83
C LEU A 103 -4.10 -0.12 0.13
N GLY A 104 -3.95 -1.36 0.58
CA GLY A 104 -2.82 -1.74 1.43
C GLY A 104 -1.50 -1.82 0.66
N GLY A 105 -1.55 -2.07 -0.65
CA GLY A 105 -0.37 -2.22 -1.52
C GLY A 105 0.34 -0.92 -1.90
N ILE A 106 -0.26 0.23 -1.61
CA ILE A 106 0.22 1.59 -1.97
C ILE A 106 0.62 2.33 -0.70
#